data_AF-W9X9C4-F1
#
_entry.id   AF-W9X9C4-F1
#
_cell.length_a   1.000
_cell.length_b   1.000
_cell.length_c   1.000
_cell.angle_alpha   90.00
_cell.angle_beta   90.00
_cell.angle_gamma   90.00
#
_symmetry.space_group_name_H-M   'P 1'
#
loop_
_entity.id
_entity.type
_entity.pdbx_description
1 polymer ?
#
loop_
_entity_poly.entity_id
_entity_poly.type
_entity_poly.pdbx_seq_one_letter_code
_entity_poly.pdbx_strand_id
1 'polypeptide(L)'
;MRAVRKRLGDQVPVPEVFGWRIRHDRVFIYMELISGTTLQKCWNDLNLSEKDSLCEQLSQILSSLRQLKQRNEFIGSITGGPLLDRVFYDRPKTGPFNSLDHFFNFLEWLPQRFLSASQRYKDPYLELLRPDQDYPTSIKFTHADVHPTNIMVSAAVDLGPPRILALIDWGQAG
;
A
#
# COMPACT_ATOMS: atom_id res chain seq x y z
N MET A 1 5.73 8.45 0.95
CA MET A 1 5.43 9.64 1.76
C MET A 1 5.64 10.98 1.02
N ARG A 2 6.85 11.47 0.70
CA ARG A 2 7.02 12.79 0.03
C ARG A 2 6.17 12.98 -1.22
N ALA A 3 6.13 11.98 -2.10
CA ALA A 3 5.32 12.03 -3.33
C ALA A 3 3.81 12.10 -3.03
N VAL A 4 3.34 11.35 -2.02
CA VAL A 4 1.94 11.34 -1.57
C VAL A 4 1.55 12.74 -1.08
N ARG A 5 2.29 13.30 -0.12
CA ARG A 5 2.03 14.65 0.41
C ARG A 5 2.05 15.70 -0.70
N LYS A 6 3.02 15.64 -1.63
CA LYS A 6 3.11 16.59 -2.76
C LYS A 6 1.91 16.51 -3.72
N ARG A 7 1.33 15.33 -3.91
CA ARG A 7 0.26 15.11 -4.90
C ARG A 7 -1.14 15.20 -4.32
N LEU A 8 -1.33 14.84 -3.06
CA LEU A 8 -2.63 14.71 -2.41
C LEU A 8 -2.83 15.70 -1.25
N GLY A 9 -1.77 16.37 -0.78
CA GLY A 9 -1.87 17.29 0.36
C GLY A 9 -2.48 16.61 1.56
N ASP A 10 -3.48 17.25 2.16
CA ASP A 10 -4.17 16.80 3.37
C ASP A 10 -5.23 15.72 3.11
N GLN A 11 -5.54 15.39 1.84
CA GLN A 11 -6.49 14.32 1.51
C GLN A 11 -5.97 12.93 1.92
N VAL A 12 -4.64 12.77 1.97
CA VAL A 12 -4.00 11.55 2.47
C VAL A 12 -2.94 11.96 3.49
N PRO A 13 -3.27 11.91 4.79
CA PRO A 13 -2.36 12.37 5.82
C PRO A 13 -1.18 11.40 5.92
N VAL A 14 0.03 11.92 5.78
CA VAL A 14 1.29 11.18 5.92
C VAL A 14 2.30 12.03 6.68
N PRO A 15 3.23 11.44 7.44
CA PRO A 15 4.27 12.19 8.12
C PRO A 15 5.09 13.04 7.14
N GLU A 16 5.46 14.25 7.56
CA GLU A 16 6.42 15.05 6.82
C GLU A 16 7.77 14.36 6.82
N VAL A 17 8.44 14.27 5.68
CA VAL A 17 9.81 13.75 5.62
C VAL A 17 10.78 14.93 5.58
N PHE A 18 11.50 15.13 6.68
CA PHE A 18 12.52 16.16 6.83
C PHE A 18 13.81 15.83 6.06
N GLY A 19 14.14 14.54 5.92
CA GLY A 19 15.32 14.09 5.17
C GLY A 19 15.66 12.63 5.40
N TRP A 20 16.77 12.18 4.84
CA TRP A 20 17.32 10.85 5.10
C TRP A 20 18.84 10.87 5.06
N ARG A 21 19.47 9.87 5.69
CA ARG A 21 20.92 9.64 5.62
C ARG A 21 21.23 8.16 5.52
N ILE A 22 22.36 7.83 4.89
CA ILE A 22 22.89 6.47 4.84
C ILE A 22 24.09 6.39 5.79
N ARG A 23 24.10 5.41 6.70
CA ARG A 23 25.26 5.10 7.56
C ARG A 23 25.36 3.59 7.78
N HIS A 24 26.55 3.03 7.57
CA HIS A 24 26.83 1.58 7.74
C HIS A 24 25.76 0.71 7.07
N ASP A 25 25.50 0.96 5.78
CA ASP A 25 24.50 0.25 4.95
C ASP A 25 23.05 0.30 5.45
N ARG A 26 22.75 1.23 6.36
CA ARG A 26 21.38 1.49 6.84
C ARG A 26 20.88 2.84 6.38
N VAL A 27 19.64 2.87 5.91
CA VAL A 27 18.92 4.09 5.59
C VAL A 27 18.16 4.55 6.83
N PHE A 28 18.39 5.80 7.23
CA PHE A 28 17.65 6.47 8.30
C PHE A 28 16.78 7.53 7.66
N ILE A 29 15.47 7.48 7.92
CA ILE A 29 14.50 8.48 7.45
C ILE A 29 14.12 9.34 8.65
N TYR A 30 14.29 10.66 8.50
CA TYR A 30 13.85 11.65 9.47
C TYR A 30 12.51 12.19 9.04
N MET A 31 11.52 12.06 9.92
CA MET A 31 10.15 12.44 9.63
C MET A 31 9.43 12.94 10.87
N GLU A 32 8.31 13.61 10.64
CA GLU A 32 7.38 14.10 11.65
C GLU A 32 6.96 12.98 12.60
N LEU A 33 7.04 13.25 13.90
CA LEU A 33 6.50 12.37 14.92
C LEU A 33 5.02 12.71 15.10
N ILE A 34 4.15 11.79 14.71
CA ILE A 34 2.70 11.96 14.85
C ILE A 34 2.31 11.75 16.31
N SER A 35 1.79 12.81 16.96
CA SER A 35 1.30 12.77 18.33
C SER A 35 -0.08 12.10 18.39
N GLY A 36 -0.09 10.79 18.59
CA GLY A 36 -1.31 9.99 18.68
C GLY A 36 -1.01 8.55 19.09
N THR A 37 -2.01 7.69 18.97
CA THR A 37 -1.87 6.24 19.19
C THR A 37 -2.14 5.47 17.91
N THR A 38 -1.72 4.22 17.81
CA THR A 38 -2.07 3.39 16.66
C THR A 38 -3.52 2.93 16.78
N LEU A 39 -4.22 2.77 15.65
CA LEU A 39 -5.58 2.24 15.63
C LEU A 39 -5.66 0.89 16.36
N GLN A 40 -4.66 0.03 16.17
CA GLN A 40 -4.59 -1.26 16.87
C GLN A 40 -4.66 -1.11 18.40
N LYS A 41 -3.96 -0.12 18.96
CA LYS A 41 -3.86 0.07 20.41
C LYS A 41 -5.18 0.55 21.01
N CYS A 42 -5.87 1.48 20.35
CA CYS A 42 -7.13 2.04 20.86
C CYS A 42 -8.39 1.29 20.40
N TRP A 43 -8.30 0.35 19.45
CA TRP A 43 -9.48 -0.27 18.82
C TRP A 43 -10.50 -0.83 19.81
N ASN A 44 -10.05 -1.42 20.92
CA ASN A 44 -10.93 -2.02 21.91
C ASN A 44 -11.62 -0.98 22.81
N ASP A 45 -11.06 0.23 22.90
CA ASP A 45 -11.60 1.32 23.71
C ASP A 45 -12.64 2.15 22.92
N LEU A 46 -12.64 2.03 21.59
CA LEU A 46 -13.58 2.73 20.72
C LEU A 46 -14.98 2.11 20.75
N ASN A 47 -15.99 2.97 20.83
CA ASN A 47 -17.38 2.56 20.62
C ASN A 47 -17.70 2.33 19.13
N LEU A 48 -18.89 1.80 18.83
CA LEU A 48 -19.28 1.47 17.45
C LEU A 48 -19.31 2.69 16.53
N SER A 49 -19.90 3.81 16.99
CA SER A 49 -19.98 5.03 16.18
C SER A 49 -18.61 5.61 15.87
N GLU A 50 -17.65 5.49 16.78
CA GLU A 50 -16.27 5.89 16.57
C GLU A 50 -15.55 5.01 15.55
N LYS A 51 -15.77 3.68 15.62
CA LYS A 51 -15.23 2.73 14.63
C LYS A 51 -15.78 3.03 13.25
N ASP A 52 -17.09 3.25 13.14
CA ASP A 52 -17.75 3.60 11.88
C ASP A 52 -17.18 4.89 11.30
N SER A 53 -17.02 5.93 12.14
CA SER A 53 -16.41 7.20 11.71
C SER A 53 -14.97 7.02 11.21
N LEU A 54 -14.14 6.21 11.88
CA LEU A 54 -12.77 5.95 11.42
C LEU A 54 -12.73 5.12 10.14
N CYS A 55 -13.66 4.16 9.97
CA CYS A 55 -13.81 3.40 8.73
C CYS A 55 -14.19 4.32 7.55
N GLU A 56 -15.10 5.27 7.77
CA GLU A 56 -15.47 6.27 6.76
C GLU A 56 -14.27 7.17 6.40
N GLN A 57 -13.54 7.67 7.39
CA GLN A 57 -12.32 8.46 7.16
C GLN A 57 -11.28 7.66 6.36
N LEU A 58 -11.04 6.39 6.73
CA LEU A 58 -10.10 5.52 6.02
C LEU A 58 -10.55 5.27 4.57
N SER A 59 -11.84 5.04 4.36
CA SER A 59 -12.43 4.87 3.02
C SER A 59 -12.19 6.10 2.13
N GLN A 60 -12.37 7.31 2.68
CA GLN A 60 -12.11 8.57 1.97
C GLN A 60 -10.62 8.74 1.64
N ILE A 61 -9.74 8.43 2.59
CA ILE A 61 -8.28 8.49 2.40
C ILE A 61 -7.84 7.52 1.29
N LEU A 62 -8.28 6.25 1.35
CA LEU A 62 -7.93 5.25 0.35
C LEU A 62 -8.52 5.56 -1.03
N SER A 63 -9.74 6.10 -1.07
CA SER A 63 -10.37 6.56 -2.31
C SER A 63 -9.55 7.68 -2.96
N SER A 64 -9.11 8.67 -2.17
CA SER A 64 -8.24 9.76 -2.63
C SER A 64 -6.89 9.24 -3.14
N LEU A 65 -6.30 8.28 -2.41
CA LEU A 65 -5.05 7.63 -2.81
C LEU A 65 -5.16 6.96 -4.19
N ARG A 66 -6.26 6.24 -4.42
CA ARG A 66 -6.55 5.54 -5.69
C ARG A 66 -6.87 6.49 -6.86
N GLN A 67 -7.05 7.79 -6.62
CA GLN A 67 -7.20 8.77 -7.71
C GLN A 67 -5.87 9.16 -8.35
N LEU A 68 -4.73 8.83 -7.75
CA LEU A 68 -3.42 9.09 -8.34
C LEU A 68 -3.28 8.34 -9.68
N LYS A 69 -3.11 9.12 -10.75
CA LYS A 69 -2.89 8.61 -12.09
C LYS A 69 -1.40 8.50 -12.38
N GLN A 70 -1.00 7.35 -12.93
CA GLN A 70 0.31 7.18 -13.51
C GLN A 70 0.39 7.92 -14.85
N ARG A 71 1.59 8.33 -15.26
CA ARG A 71 1.80 8.94 -16.60
C ARG A 71 1.77 7.87 -17.69
N ASN A 72 2.39 6.73 -17.41
CA ASN A 72 2.38 5.52 -18.23
C ASN A 72 1.88 4.40 -17.32
N GLU A 73 1.03 3.51 -17.81
CA GLU A 73 0.53 2.39 -17.01
C GLU A 73 1.62 1.33 -16.80
N PHE A 74 1.88 0.98 -15.54
CA PHE A 74 2.74 -0.12 -15.16
C PHE A 74 2.43 -0.60 -13.73
N ILE A 75 2.81 -1.84 -13.43
CA ILE A 75 2.70 -2.45 -12.10
C ILE A 75 4.11 -2.54 -11.52
N GLY A 76 4.39 -1.77 -10.48
CA GLY A 76 5.73 -1.62 -9.92
C GLY A 76 5.78 -0.55 -8.83
N SER A 77 6.97 -0.28 -8.29
CA SER A 77 7.14 0.84 -7.34
C SER A 77 6.91 2.20 -8.00
N ILE A 78 6.68 3.24 -7.18
CA ILE A 78 6.50 4.63 -7.65
C ILE A 78 7.63 5.18 -8.53
N THR A 79 8.82 4.57 -8.48
CA THR A 79 9.99 4.95 -9.28
C THR A 79 10.11 4.19 -10.60
N GLY A 80 9.13 3.35 -10.95
CA GLY A 80 9.21 2.43 -12.08
C GLY A 80 10.12 1.23 -11.81
N GLY A 81 10.40 0.92 -10.53
CA GLY A 81 11.17 -0.25 -10.13
C GLY A 81 10.29 -1.49 -9.90
N PRO A 82 10.90 -2.61 -9.45
CA PRO A 82 10.15 -3.81 -9.09
C PRO A 82 9.14 -3.56 -7.97
N LEU A 83 8.22 -4.52 -7.78
CA LEU A 83 7.33 -4.55 -6.61
C LEU A 83 8.14 -4.63 -5.32
N LEU A 84 7.67 -3.93 -4.30
CA LEU A 84 8.32 -3.81 -2.99
C LEU A 84 7.61 -4.63 -1.91
N ASP A 85 6.53 -5.33 -2.25
CA ASP A 85 5.83 -6.18 -1.30
C ASP A 85 6.77 -7.22 -0.69
N ARG A 86 6.68 -7.39 0.64
CA ARG A 86 7.51 -8.32 1.41
C ARG A 86 7.39 -9.76 0.91
N VAL A 87 6.26 -10.13 0.29
CA VAL A 87 6.06 -11.45 -0.35
C VAL A 87 7.07 -11.74 -1.47
N PHE A 88 7.69 -10.70 -2.05
CA PHE A 88 8.67 -10.80 -3.12
C PHE A 88 10.13 -10.65 -2.68
N TYR A 89 10.41 -10.45 -1.38
CA TYR A 89 11.77 -10.15 -0.91
C TYR A 89 12.81 -11.20 -1.32
N ASP A 90 12.46 -12.49 -1.17
CA ASP A 90 13.31 -13.63 -1.55
C ASP A 90 12.90 -14.24 -2.90
N ARG A 91 12.37 -13.42 -3.80
CA ARG A 91 11.93 -13.83 -5.13
C ARG A 91 12.83 -13.22 -6.21
N PRO A 92 12.87 -13.81 -7.41
CA PRO A 92 13.49 -13.14 -8.56
C PRO A 92 12.90 -11.74 -8.75
N LYS A 93 13.65 -10.85 -9.42
CA LYS A 93 13.22 -9.47 -9.64
C LYS A 93 11.78 -9.39 -10.18
N THR A 94 10.87 -8.87 -9.35
CA THR A 94 9.43 -8.82 -9.63
C THR A 94 9.07 -7.50 -10.32
N GLY A 95 9.19 -7.46 -11.65
CA GLY A 95 8.79 -6.30 -12.44
C GLY A 95 9.85 -5.17 -12.54
N PRO A 96 9.44 -3.94 -12.93
CA PRO A 96 8.06 -3.51 -13.20
C PRO A 96 7.42 -4.29 -14.36
N PHE A 97 6.09 -4.37 -14.37
CA PHE A 97 5.33 -5.00 -15.47
C PHE A 97 4.59 -3.93 -16.26
N ASN A 98 4.69 -3.99 -17.59
CA ASN A 98 4.07 -3.01 -18.49
C ASN A 98 2.62 -3.37 -18.86
N SER A 99 2.09 -4.48 -18.36
CA SER A 99 0.71 -4.91 -18.59
C SER A 99 0.24 -5.86 -17.47
N LEU A 100 -1.08 -5.93 -17.29
CA LEU A 100 -1.71 -6.91 -16.39
C LEU A 100 -1.36 -8.35 -16.82
N ASP A 101 -1.33 -8.64 -18.12
CA ASP A 101 -0.98 -9.98 -18.60
C ASP A 101 0.42 -10.43 -18.18
N HIS A 102 1.43 -9.55 -18.29
CA HIS A 102 2.77 -9.88 -17.84
C HIS A 102 2.84 -10.10 -16.32
N PHE A 103 2.07 -9.33 -15.55
CA PHE A 103 1.98 -9.50 -14.11
C PHE A 103 1.33 -10.83 -13.73
N PHE A 104 0.17 -11.17 -14.30
CA PHE A 104 -0.50 -12.45 -14.05
C PHE A 104 0.34 -13.64 -14.51
N ASN A 105 0.98 -13.56 -15.69
CA ASN A 105 1.87 -14.62 -16.16
C ASN A 105 3.08 -14.80 -15.24
N PHE A 106 3.58 -13.73 -14.62
CA PHE A 106 4.62 -13.82 -13.60
C PHE A 106 4.10 -14.49 -12.33
N LEU A 107 2.91 -14.12 -11.83
CA LEU A 107 2.30 -14.76 -10.67
C LEU A 107 2.05 -16.25 -10.88
N GLU A 108 1.61 -16.64 -12.07
CA GLU A 108 1.41 -18.02 -12.52
C GLU A 108 2.74 -18.81 -12.51
N TRP A 109 3.78 -18.19 -13.08
CA TRP A 109 5.10 -18.79 -13.20
C TRP A 109 5.84 -18.90 -11.86
N LEU A 110 5.72 -17.90 -10.98
CA LEU A 110 6.56 -17.76 -9.79
C LEU A 110 6.58 -18.98 -8.86
N PRO A 111 5.43 -19.57 -8.44
CA PRO A 111 5.43 -20.77 -7.60
C PRO A 111 5.88 -22.02 -8.37
N GLN A 112 5.72 -22.03 -9.69
CA GLN A 112 6.01 -23.16 -10.57
C GLN A 112 7.39 -23.08 -11.24
N ARG A 113 8.22 -22.09 -10.90
CA ARG A 113 9.48 -21.77 -11.60
C ARG A 113 10.52 -22.90 -11.60
N PHE A 114 10.44 -23.80 -10.62
CA PHE A 114 11.33 -24.96 -10.49
C PHE A 114 10.80 -26.22 -11.20
N LEU A 115 9.57 -26.16 -11.73
CA LEU A 115 8.96 -27.25 -12.47
C LEU A 115 9.41 -27.21 -13.94
N SER A 116 9.52 -28.41 -14.53
CA SER A 116 9.67 -28.56 -15.98
C SER A 116 8.38 -28.15 -16.71
N ALA A 117 8.47 -27.85 -18.00
CA ALA A 117 7.33 -27.36 -18.77
C ALA A 117 6.12 -28.31 -18.76
N SER A 118 6.35 -29.63 -18.72
CA SER A 118 5.27 -30.64 -18.68
C SER A 118 4.58 -30.75 -17.31
N GLN A 119 5.20 -30.23 -16.25
CA GLN A 119 4.65 -30.25 -14.89
C GLN A 119 3.91 -28.96 -14.53
N ARG A 120 4.04 -27.91 -15.35
CA ARG A 120 3.35 -26.65 -15.12
C ARG A 120 1.86 -26.82 -15.44
N TYR A 121 1.03 -26.22 -14.62
CA TYR A 121 -0.41 -26.19 -14.76
C TYR A 121 -0.90 -24.74 -14.80
N LYS A 122 -2.14 -24.54 -15.24
CA LYS A 122 -2.83 -23.26 -15.10
C LYS A 122 -3.51 -23.20 -13.74
N ASP A 123 -3.18 -22.20 -12.93
CA ASP A 123 -3.78 -21.97 -11.63
C ASP A 123 -5.24 -21.51 -11.81
N PRO A 124 -6.23 -22.33 -11.40
CA PRO A 124 -7.63 -22.00 -11.58
C PRO A 124 -8.05 -20.77 -10.77
N TYR A 125 -7.34 -20.43 -9.70
CA TYR A 125 -7.64 -19.25 -8.89
C TYR A 125 -7.08 -17.96 -9.50
N LEU A 126 -5.93 -18.02 -10.18
CA LEU A 126 -5.41 -16.85 -10.89
C LEU A 126 -6.29 -16.48 -12.08
N GLU A 127 -6.88 -17.46 -12.77
CA GLU A 127 -7.81 -17.20 -13.87
C GLU A 127 -9.07 -16.44 -13.40
N LEU A 128 -9.56 -16.69 -12.19
CA LEU A 128 -10.68 -15.94 -11.59
C LEU A 128 -10.33 -14.47 -11.27
N LEU A 129 -9.04 -14.15 -11.17
CA LEU A 129 -8.56 -12.79 -10.90
C LEU A 129 -8.21 -12.03 -12.17
N ARG A 130 -8.16 -12.70 -13.33
CA ARG A 130 -7.90 -12.03 -14.60
C ARG A 130 -9.07 -11.10 -14.92
N PRO A 131 -8.80 -9.88 -15.41
CA PRO A 131 -9.87 -8.97 -15.79
C PRO A 131 -10.69 -9.55 -16.95
N ASP A 132 -12.01 -9.41 -16.89
CA ASP A 132 -12.91 -9.71 -17.99
C ASP A 132 -13.71 -8.45 -18.40
N GLN A 133 -14.65 -8.60 -19.34
CA GLN A 133 -15.47 -7.49 -19.82
C GLN A 133 -16.42 -6.94 -18.74
N ASP A 134 -16.86 -7.79 -17.82
CA ASP A 134 -17.81 -7.45 -16.75
C ASP A 134 -17.10 -6.81 -15.54
N TYR A 135 -15.82 -7.14 -15.33
CA TYR A 135 -14.98 -6.67 -14.23
C TYR A 135 -13.62 -6.14 -14.73
N PRO A 136 -13.59 -4.99 -15.42
CA PRO A 136 -12.34 -4.39 -15.85
C PRO A 136 -11.48 -3.99 -14.64
N THR A 137 -10.24 -4.48 -14.61
CA THR A 137 -9.27 -4.10 -13.57
C THR A 137 -8.48 -2.89 -14.01
N SER A 138 -8.35 -1.91 -13.11
CA SER A 138 -7.50 -0.74 -13.33
C SER A 138 -6.33 -0.75 -12.36
N ILE A 139 -5.15 -0.36 -12.85
CA ILE A 139 -3.95 -0.23 -12.03
C ILE A 139 -4.06 1.05 -11.21
N LYS A 140 -3.89 0.94 -9.89
CA LYS A 140 -4.06 2.04 -8.93
C LYS A 140 -2.89 2.07 -7.97
N PHE A 141 -2.44 3.28 -7.64
CA PHE A 141 -1.48 3.49 -6.56
C PHE A 141 -2.08 3.02 -5.23
N THR A 142 -1.34 2.22 -4.47
CA THR A 142 -1.78 1.66 -3.19
C THR A 142 -0.71 1.81 -2.12
N HIS A 143 -1.13 1.76 -0.86
CA HIS A 143 -0.22 1.68 0.28
C HIS A 143 0.43 0.28 0.40
N ALA A 144 -0.28 -0.77 -0.03
CA ALA A 144 0.10 -2.18 0.07
C ALA A 144 0.28 -2.75 1.50
N ASP A 145 0.02 -1.97 2.55
CA ASP A 145 0.17 -2.41 3.95
C ASP A 145 -0.74 -1.63 4.92
N VAL A 146 -2.03 -1.57 4.59
CA VAL A 146 -3.04 -0.88 5.42
C VAL A 146 -3.42 -1.76 6.61
N HIS A 147 -2.50 -1.86 7.56
CA HIS A 147 -2.67 -2.60 8.81
C HIS A 147 -2.98 -1.62 9.96
N PRO A 148 -3.77 -1.98 11.00
CA PRO A 148 -4.10 -1.09 12.12
C PRO A 148 -2.90 -0.55 12.91
N THR A 149 -1.71 -1.17 12.80
CA THR A 149 -0.45 -0.63 13.37
C THR A 149 0.09 0.57 12.59
N ASN A 150 -0.30 0.69 11.33
CA ASN A 150 0.19 1.68 10.37
C ASN A 150 -0.77 2.88 10.24
N ILE A 151 -1.80 2.94 11.10
CA ILE A 151 -2.80 4.00 11.14
C ILE A 151 -2.66 4.73 12.47
N MET A 152 -2.25 5.99 12.44
CA MET A 152 -2.17 6.86 13.61
C MET A 152 -3.50 7.58 13.81
N VAL A 153 -4.02 7.58 15.04
CA VAL A 153 -5.31 8.14 15.44
C VAL A 153 -5.10 9.13 16.58
N SER A 154 -5.92 10.18 16.64
CA SER A 154 -5.94 11.13 17.77
C SER A 154 -6.15 10.39 19.09
N ALA A 155 -5.44 10.82 20.13
CA ALA A 155 -5.65 10.25 21.46
C ALA A 155 -7.09 10.56 21.93
N ALA A 156 -7.72 9.60 22.61
CA ALA A 156 -9.10 9.71 23.07
C ALA A 156 -9.36 10.92 24.00
N VAL A 157 -8.30 11.54 24.53
CA VAL A 157 -8.37 12.65 25.49
C VAL A 157 -8.36 14.03 24.80
N ASP A 158 -8.02 14.09 23.50
CA ASP A 158 -7.87 15.34 22.78
C ASP A 158 -9.14 15.72 22.00
N LEU A 159 -10.03 16.48 22.66
CA LEU A 159 -10.95 17.49 22.07
C LEU A 159 -11.94 17.07 20.95
N GLY A 160 -12.35 15.80 20.82
CA GLY A 160 -13.45 15.45 19.90
C GLY A 160 -13.50 14.00 19.43
N PRO A 161 -14.33 13.71 18.39
CA PRO A 161 -14.40 12.36 17.81
C PRO A 161 -13.03 11.95 17.24
N PRO A 162 -12.68 10.65 17.30
CA PRO A 162 -11.37 10.18 16.88
C PRO A 162 -11.12 10.46 15.40
N ARG A 163 -9.90 10.89 15.08
CA ARG A 163 -9.48 11.23 13.72
C ARG A 163 -8.24 10.49 13.30
N ILE A 164 -8.19 10.07 12.04
CA ILE A 164 -6.96 9.54 11.44
C ILE A 164 -5.99 10.70 11.25
N LEU A 165 -4.84 10.64 11.93
CA LEU A 165 -3.79 11.65 11.90
C LEU A 165 -2.75 11.38 10.81
N ALA A 166 -2.48 10.11 10.49
CA ALA A 166 -1.54 9.72 9.45
C ALA A 166 -1.62 8.23 9.11
N LEU A 167 -1.30 7.90 7.85
CA LEU A 167 -0.85 6.58 7.45
C LEU A 167 0.68 6.53 7.44
N ILE A 168 1.27 5.48 8.01
CA ILE A 168 2.72 5.26 8.13
C ILE A 168 3.14 3.91 7.51
N ASP A 169 4.45 3.64 7.43
CA ASP A 169 5.01 2.42 6.81
C ASP A 169 4.68 2.24 5.32
N TRP A 170 4.98 3.28 4.52
CA TRP A 170 4.80 3.29 3.07
C TRP A 170 5.86 2.49 2.29
N GLY A 171 6.59 1.57 2.93
CA GLY A 171 7.74 0.88 2.34
C GLY A 171 7.39 0.00 1.15
N GLN A 172 6.13 -0.45 1.08
CA GLN A 172 5.61 -1.35 0.05
C GLN A 172 4.79 -0.63 -1.02
N ALA A 173 4.61 0.68 -0.91
CA ALA A 173 3.70 1.44 -1.75
C ALA A 173 4.15 1.53 -3.22
N GLY A 174 3.19 1.40 -4.13
CA GLY A 174 3.39 1.33 -5.59
C GLY A 174 2.10 1.59 -6.35
#